data_AF-A0A537G1B3-F1
#
_entry.id   AF-A0A537G1B3-F1
#
_cell.length_a   1.000
_cell.length_b   1.000
_cell.length_c   1.000
_cell.angle_alpha   90.00
_cell.angle_beta   90.00
_cell.angle_gamma   90.00
#
_symmetry.space_group_name_H-M   'P 1'
#
loop_
_entity.id
_entity.type
_entity.pdbx_description
1 polymer ?
#
loop_
_entity_poly.entity_id
_entity_poly.type
_entity_poly.pdbx_seq_one_letter_code
_entity_poly.pdbx_strand_id
1 'polypeptide(L)'
;MPRQLVLYMSKEDEEAFLQYLRSEGGLVILPAISPSSNFAPVPALPEPAEDETTRKFWLHNNTVRLPLVTEYAPEKNSYVIDGFQSPVVELIRSWTISHMMLAGGIRADMNYLDNGKQDLVPKPVEFRDWFDSMQNWIRRRFKHLTLLTYVGPGAQTFREEGGLLH
;
A
#
# COMPACT_ATOMS: atom_id res chain seq x y z
N MET A 1 14.73 -7.73 -1.94
CA MET A 1 14.63 -6.99 -0.68
C MET A 1 13.33 -6.20 -0.68
N PRO A 2 12.55 -6.23 0.42
CA PRO A 2 11.37 -5.41 0.56
C PRO A 2 11.76 -3.94 0.73
N ARG A 3 10.93 -3.04 0.21
CA ARG A 3 11.03 -1.60 0.43
C ARG A 3 9.75 -1.11 1.07
N GLN A 4 9.87 -0.18 2.01
CA GLN A 4 8.73 0.32 2.77
C GLN A 4 8.88 1.79 3.16
N LEU A 5 7.75 2.45 3.33
CA LEU A 5 7.63 3.74 4.01
C LEU A 5 6.55 3.64 5.09
N VAL A 6 6.81 4.22 6.25
CA VAL A 6 5.83 4.43 7.31
C VAL A 6 5.22 5.81 7.11
N LEU A 7 3.89 5.88 7.12
CA LEU A 7 3.16 7.07 6.71
C LEU A 7 2.14 7.45 7.78
N TYR A 8 2.08 8.74 8.10
CA TYR A 8 0.92 9.35 8.75
C TYR A 8 0.16 10.14 7.70
N MET A 9 -1.03 9.67 7.36
CA MET A 9 -1.93 10.29 6.39
C MET A 9 -3.23 10.64 7.09
N SER A 10 -3.66 11.91 6.96
CA SER A 10 -5.07 12.24 7.10
C SER A 10 -5.87 11.63 5.94
N LYS A 11 -7.19 11.74 6.00
CA LYS A 11 -8.07 11.32 4.90
C LYS A 11 -7.74 12.09 3.62
N GLU A 12 -7.50 13.39 3.73
CA GLU A 12 -7.17 14.27 2.62
C GLU A 12 -5.82 13.92 1.99
N ASP A 13 -4.83 13.55 2.82
CA ASP A 13 -3.52 13.10 2.35
C ASP A 13 -3.62 11.78 1.57
N GLU A 14 -4.42 10.83 2.05
CA GLU A 14 -4.68 9.55 1.39
C GLU A 14 -5.41 9.75 0.06
N GLU A 15 -6.45 10.59 0.04
CA GLU A 15 -7.20 10.91 -1.17
C GLU A 15 -6.30 11.55 -2.23
N ALA A 16 -5.44 12.50 -1.84
CA ALA A 16 -4.47 13.12 -2.73
C ALA A 16 -3.44 12.11 -3.27
N PHE A 17 -2.97 11.18 -2.43
CA PHE A 17 -2.05 10.12 -2.85
C PHE A 17 -2.72 9.18 -3.86
N LEU A 18 -3.93 8.71 -3.59
CA LEU A 18 -4.67 7.84 -4.51
C LEU A 18 -5.04 8.56 -5.80
N GLN A 19 -5.36 9.85 -5.74
CA GLN A 19 -5.62 10.66 -6.94
C GLN A 19 -4.37 10.75 -7.82
N TYR A 20 -3.19 10.93 -7.22
CA TYR A 20 -1.92 10.86 -7.96
C TYR A 20 -1.73 9.51 -8.64
N LEU A 21 -1.91 8.40 -7.92
CA LEU A 21 -1.77 7.06 -8.50
C LEU A 21 -2.77 6.81 -9.65
N ARG A 22 -4.00 7.31 -9.53
CA ARG A 22 -5.00 7.25 -10.61
C ARG A 22 -4.58 8.08 -11.82
N SER A 23 -3.93 9.23 -11.61
CA SER A 23 -3.48 10.11 -12.69
C SER A 23 -2.32 9.54 -13.52
N GLU A 24 -1.48 8.68 -12.92
CA GLU A 24 -0.44 7.92 -13.62
C GLU A 24 -1.02 6.78 -14.49
N GLY A 25 -2.29 6.40 -14.23
CA GLY A 25 -2.99 5.35 -14.94
C GLY A 25 -2.70 3.93 -14.41
N GLY A 26 -3.62 3.01 -14.73
CA GLY A 26 -3.47 1.58 -14.45
C GLY A 26 -3.65 1.13 -12.99
N LEU A 27 -3.88 2.06 -12.05
CA LEU A 27 -4.16 1.72 -10.66
C LEU A 27 -5.42 0.86 -10.52
N VAL A 28 -5.26 -0.29 -9.87
CA VAL A 28 -6.32 -1.16 -9.38
C VAL A 28 -6.09 -1.37 -7.89
N ILE A 29 -7.13 -1.16 -7.08
CA ILE A 29 -7.10 -1.39 -5.64
C ILE A 29 -7.83 -2.71 -5.39
N LEU A 30 -7.18 -3.64 -4.69
CA LEU A 30 -7.71 -4.97 -4.35
C LEU A 30 -7.79 -5.11 -2.83
N PRO A 31 -8.77 -5.87 -2.30
CA PRO A 31 -8.86 -6.14 -0.87
C PRO A 31 -7.69 -7.01 -0.41
N ALA A 32 -7.34 -6.95 0.88
CA ALA A 32 -6.27 -7.79 1.45
C ALA A 32 -6.56 -9.30 1.35
N ILE A 33 -7.84 -9.67 1.45
CA ILE A 33 -8.35 -11.04 1.39
C ILE A 33 -9.57 -11.10 0.47
N SER A 34 -9.86 -12.28 -0.07
CA SER A 34 -11.01 -12.50 -0.95
C SER A 34 -11.61 -13.89 -0.75
N PRO A 35 -12.94 -14.09 -0.89
CA PRO A 35 -13.53 -15.43 -0.90
C PRO A 35 -13.18 -16.24 -2.15
N SER A 36 -12.57 -15.61 -3.16
CA SER A 36 -12.18 -16.22 -4.45
C SER A 36 -10.75 -15.85 -4.82
N SER A 37 -10.07 -16.72 -5.58
CA SER A 37 -8.74 -16.43 -6.16
C SER A 37 -8.78 -15.28 -7.18
N ASN A 38 -9.95 -14.94 -7.71
CA ASN A 38 -10.13 -13.75 -8.55
C ASN A 38 -10.57 -12.56 -7.68
N PHE A 39 -9.63 -11.70 -7.33
CA PHE A 39 -9.86 -10.54 -6.47
C PHE A 39 -10.63 -9.45 -7.22
N ALA A 40 -11.82 -9.10 -6.74
CA ALA A 40 -12.60 -7.99 -7.29
C ALA A 40 -12.00 -6.64 -6.85
N PRO A 41 -11.85 -5.66 -7.76
CA PRO A 41 -11.41 -4.33 -7.40
C PRO A 41 -12.35 -3.62 -6.42
N VAL A 42 -11.77 -2.85 -5.51
CA VAL A 42 -12.49 -1.98 -4.57
C VAL A 42 -12.69 -0.61 -5.24
N PRO A 43 -13.94 -0.19 -5.51
CA PRO A 43 -14.20 1.06 -6.21
C PRO A 43 -13.91 2.29 -5.35
N ALA A 44 -14.15 2.19 -4.04
CA ALA A 44 -13.89 3.22 -3.05
C ALA A 44 -13.45 2.56 -1.74
N LEU A 45 -12.45 3.15 -1.08
CA LEU A 45 -12.02 2.67 0.23
C LEU A 45 -13.11 3.00 1.27
N PRO A 46 -13.47 2.07 2.17
CA PRO A 46 -14.38 2.35 3.27
C PRO A 46 -13.76 3.37 4.24
N GLU A 47 -14.50 3.85 5.24
CA GLU A 47 -13.86 4.59 6.35
C GLU A 47 -12.94 3.64 7.13
N PRO A 48 -11.71 4.07 7.48
CA PRO A 48 -10.77 3.21 8.20
C PRO A 48 -11.24 3.04 9.66
N ALA A 49 -11.32 1.79 10.10
CA ALA A 49 -11.75 1.42 11.44
C ALA A 49 -10.79 0.40 12.07
N GLU A 50 -11.10 -0.09 13.27
CA GLU A 50 -10.28 -1.09 13.96
C GLU A 50 -10.09 -2.36 13.12
N ASP A 51 -11.11 -2.75 12.36
CA ASP A 51 -11.06 -3.88 11.43
C ASP A 51 -10.00 -3.67 10.34
N GLU A 52 -9.04 -4.61 10.27
CA GLU A 52 -7.96 -4.63 9.30
C GLU A 52 -8.48 -4.66 7.85
N THR A 53 -9.66 -5.24 7.58
CA THR A 53 -10.24 -5.29 6.22
C THR A 53 -10.55 -3.90 5.65
N THR A 54 -10.71 -2.91 6.52
CA THR A 54 -10.94 -1.50 6.15
C THR A 54 -9.65 -0.69 6.03
N ARG A 55 -8.52 -1.28 6.44
CA ARG A 55 -7.21 -0.60 6.54
C ARG A 55 -6.14 -1.21 5.66
N LYS A 56 -6.29 -2.45 5.20
CA LYS A 56 -5.28 -3.14 4.40
C LYS A 56 -5.78 -3.43 2.99
N PHE A 57 -5.00 -2.98 2.00
CA PHE A 57 -5.32 -3.15 0.58
C PHE A 57 -4.05 -3.49 -0.21
N TRP A 58 -4.24 -4.04 -1.40
CA TRP A 58 -3.19 -4.19 -2.40
C TRP A 58 -3.41 -3.16 -3.50
N LEU A 59 -2.37 -2.40 -3.82
CA LEU A 59 -2.31 -1.54 -4.99
C LEU A 59 -1.60 -2.33 -6.10
N HIS A 60 -2.27 -2.49 -7.21
CA HIS A 60 -1.78 -3.15 -8.41
C HIS A 60 -1.78 -2.17 -9.58
N ASN A 61 -0.77 -2.25 -10.45
CA ASN A 61 -0.75 -1.53 -11.71
C ASN A 61 -1.00 -2.52 -12.84
N ASN A 62 -2.16 -2.44 -13.48
CA ASN A 62 -2.58 -3.37 -14.53
C ASN A 62 -1.77 -3.27 -15.83
N THR A 63 -0.88 -2.27 -15.94
CA THR A 63 0.06 -2.15 -17.05
C THR A 63 1.32 -3.01 -16.86
N VAL A 64 1.61 -3.45 -15.63
CA VAL A 64 2.74 -4.33 -15.32
C VAL A 64 2.42 -5.76 -15.73
N ARG A 65 3.26 -6.33 -16.62
CA ARG A 65 3.09 -7.68 -17.16
C ARG A 65 3.74 -8.75 -16.27
N LEU A 66 3.28 -8.86 -15.03
CA LEU A 66 3.58 -9.97 -14.14
C LEU A 66 2.25 -10.40 -13.47
N PRO A 67 1.87 -11.69 -13.51
CA PRO A 67 0.59 -12.13 -12.98
C PRO A 67 0.53 -11.97 -11.46
N LEU A 68 -0.70 -11.80 -10.95
CA LEU A 68 -0.96 -11.93 -9.53
C LEU A 68 -0.93 -13.41 -9.15
N VAL A 69 -0.18 -13.72 -8.10
CA VAL A 69 -0.14 -15.04 -7.47
C VAL A 69 -1.04 -14.98 -6.25
N THR A 70 -2.01 -15.88 -6.20
CA THR A 70 -2.96 -15.99 -5.08
C THR A 70 -2.88 -17.38 -4.48
N GLU A 71 -2.96 -17.44 -3.16
CA GLU A 71 -2.98 -18.68 -2.41
C GLU A 71 -4.20 -18.73 -1.49
N TYR A 72 -4.68 -19.94 -1.21
CA TYR A 72 -5.74 -20.14 -0.22
C TYR A 72 -5.11 -20.24 1.16
N ALA A 73 -5.56 -19.40 2.09
CA ALA A 73 -5.13 -19.36 3.49
C ALA A 73 -6.19 -20.09 4.36
N PRO A 74 -5.97 -21.37 4.73
CA PRO A 74 -6.97 -22.16 5.43
C PRO A 74 -7.38 -21.59 6.78
N GLU A 75 -6.44 -20.94 7.49
CA GLU A 75 -6.66 -20.34 8.79
C GLU A 75 -7.59 -19.11 8.74
N LYS A 76 -7.70 -18.47 7.57
CA LYS A 76 -8.60 -17.34 7.32
C LYS A 76 -9.82 -17.72 6.48
N ASN A 77 -9.92 -18.97 6.05
CA ASN A 77 -10.94 -19.46 5.12
C ASN A 77 -11.15 -18.52 3.91
N SER A 78 -10.04 -18.01 3.36
CA SER A 78 -10.05 -17.00 2.29
C SER A 78 -8.77 -17.09 1.44
N TYR A 79 -8.81 -16.50 0.26
CA TYR A 79 -7.64 -16.30 -0.60
C TYR A 79 -6.90 -15.03 -0.20
N VAL A 80 -5.57 -15.07 -0.34
CA VAL A 80 -4.66 -13.94 -0.15
C VAL A 80 -3.78 -13.78 -1.40
N ILE A 81 -3.32 -12.56 -1.66
CA ILE A 81 -2.31 -12.30 -2.69
C ILE A 81 -0.93 -12.50 -2.06
N ASP A 82 -0.09 -13.30 -2.72
CA ASP A 82 1.32 -13.41 -2.38
C ASP A 82 2.04 -12.15 -2.88
N GLY A 83 2.27 -11.20 -1.97
CA GLY A 83 2.96 -9.94 -2.26
C GLY A 83 4.44 -10.12 -2.63
N PHE A 84 5.06 -11.24 -2.24
CA PHE A 84 6.44 -11.55 -2.62
C PHE A 84 6.50 -11.95 -4.10
N GLN A 85 5.58 -12.79 -4.56
CA GLN A 85 5.53 -13.23 -5.97
C GLN A 85 4.82 -12.25 -6.91
N SER A 86 3.91 -11.40 -6.41
CA SER A 86 3.05 -10.54 -7.23
C SER A 86 3.58 -9.11 -7.37
N PRO A 87 3.35 -8.40 -8.48
CA PRO A 87 3.70 -6.98 -8.64
C PRO A 87 2.66 -6.08 -7.94
N VAL A 88 2.60 -6.15 -6.62
CA VAL A 88 1.67 -5.39 -5.79
C VAL A 88 2.38 -4.60 -4.71
N VAL A 89 1.77 -3.49 -4.31
CA VAL A 89 2.16 -2.69 -3.17
C VAL A 89 1.12 -2.88 -2.08
N GLU A 90 1.54 -3.32 -0.90
CA GLU A 90 0.69 -3.32 0.28
C GLU A 90 0.46 -1.89 0.72
N LEU A 91 -0.79 -1.48 0.87
CA LEU A 91 -1.19 -0.23 1.50
C LEU A 91 -1.82 -0.57 2.86
N ILE A 92 -1.24 -0.02 3.92
CA ILE A 92 -1.83 0.02 5.25
C ILE A 92 -2.22 1.47 5.50
N ARG A 93 -3.50 1.71 5.73
CA ARG A 93 -4.05 3.06 5.93
C ARG A 93 -3.76 3.54 7.34
N SER A 94 -3.39 4.82 7.45
CA SER A 94 -3.42 5.51 8.73
C SER A 94 -4.86 5.62 9.20
N TRP A 95 -5.07 5.60 10.51
CA TRP A 95 -6.40 5.79 11.08
C TRP A 95 -6.32 6.45 12.44
N THR A 96 -7.38 7.17 12.80
CA THR A 96 -7.41 7.96 14.03
C THR A 96 -8.37 7.33 15.02
N ILE A 97 -7.89 7.14 16.25
CA ILE A 97 -8.68 6.75 17.41
C ILE A 97 -8.61 7.89 18.41
N SER A 98 -9.74 8.54 18.69
CA SER A 98 -9.82 9.69 19.60
C SER A 98 -8.83 10.81 19.20
N HIS A 99 -7.75 11.00 19.96
CA HIS A 99 -6.71 12.00 19.70
C HIS A 99 -5.39 11.40 19.18
N MET A 100 -5.41 10.15 18.72
CA MET A 100 -4.22 9.43 18.27
C MET A 100 -4.38 8.95 16.83
N MET A 101 -3.45 9.32 15.97
CA MET A 101 -3.32 8.77 14.62
C MET A 101 -2.30 7.64 14.63
N LEU A 102 -2.73 6.45 14.25
CA LEU A 102 -1.88 5.29 14.07
C LEU A 102 -1.24 5.31 12.68
N ALA A 103 0.05 5.01 12.65
CA ALA A 103 0.80 4.94 11.40
C ALA A 103 0.23 3.87 10.45
N GLY A 104 0.21 4.24 9.17
CA GLY A 104 0.06 3.33 8.06
C GLY A 104 1.39 3.16 7.33
N GLY A 105 1.33 2.72 6.08
CA GLY A 105 2.51 2.61 5.25
C GLY A 105 2.24 2.02 3.88
N ILE A 106 3.25 2.11 3.03
CA ILE A 106 3.31 1.33 1.80
C ILE A 106 4.52 0.41 1.84
N ARG A 107 4.35 -0.82 1.33
CA ARG A 107 5.40 -1.82 1.29
C ARG A 107 5.31 -2.65 0.02
N ALA A 108 6.46 -2.99 -0.56
CA ALA A 108 6.51 -3.88 -1.71
C ALA A 108 7.82 -4.68 -1.74
N ASP A 109 7.71 -5.96 -2.11
CA ASP A 109 8.86 -6.79 -2.44
C ASP A 109 9.38 -6.46 -3.83
N MET A 110 10.67 -6.19 -3.96
CA MET A 110 11.29 -5.82 -5.25
C MET A 110 11.80 -7.00 -6.07
N ASN A 111 11.81 -8.20 -5.47
CA ASN A 111 12.24 -9.44 -6.10
C ASN A 111 11.14 -10.48 -5.97
N TYR A 112 11.18 -11.50 -6.82
CA TYR A 112 10.34 -12.70 -6.73
C TYR A 112 11.20 -13.95 -6.97
N LEU A 113 10.68 -15.13 -6.64
CA LEU A 113 11.39 -16.39 -6.92
C LEU A 113 11.08 -16.84 -8.36
N ASP A 114 12.10 -16.90 -9.21
CA ASP A 114 11.97 -17.52 -10.52
C ASP A 114 12.15 -19.04 -10.37
N ASN A 115 11.04 -19.78 -10.44
CA ASN A 115 11.05 -21.24 -10.30
C ASN A 115 11.89 -21.96 -11.37
N GLY A 116 12.07 -21.36 -12.54
CA GLY A 116 12.90 -21.93 -13.60
C GLY A 116 14.39 -21.78 -13.31
N LYS A 117 14.79 -20.69 -12.65
CA LYS A 117 16.17 -20.41 -12.24
C LYS A 117 16.52 -20.87 -10.83
N GLN A 118 15.50 -21.17 -10.02
CA GLN A 118 15.60 -21.42 -8.58
C GLN A 118 16.34 -20.28 -7.84
N ASP A 119 16.14 -19.04 -8.28
CA ASP A 119 16.85 -17.88 -7.77
C ASP A 119 15.92 -16.65 -7.65
N LEU A 120 16.33 -15.70 -6.82
CA LEU A 120 15.66 -14.42 -6.67
C LEU A 120 16.03 -13.51 -7.82
N VAL A 121 15.02 -13.11 -8.59
CA VAL A 121 15.19 -12.15 -9.67
C VAL A 121 14.42 -10.86 -9.35
N PRO A 122 14.89 -9.69 -9.83
CA PRO A 122 14.14 -8.45 -9.69
C PRO A 122 12.76 -8.55 -10.36
N LYS A 123 11.75 -7.96 -9.73
CA LYS A 123 10.46 -7.71 -10.38
C LYS A 123 10.65 -6.77 -11.59
N PRO A 124 9.68 -6.78 -12.54
CA PRO A 124 9.75 -5.95 -13.75
C PRO A 124 10.12 -4.50 -13.45
N VAL A 125 10.88 -3.89 -14.37
CA VAL A 125 11.35 -2.50 -14.19
C VAL A 125 10.18 -1.54 -14.04
N GLU A 126 9.09 -1.78 -14.76
CA GLU A 126 7.86 -1.00 -14.73
C GLU A 126 7.24 -0.97 -13.33
N PHE A 127 7.26 -2.10 -12.61
CA PHE A 127 6.77 -2.17 -11.24
C PHE A 127 7.68 -1.41 -10.27
N ARG A 128 9.00 -1.56 -10.43
CA ARG A 128 9.99 -0.90 -9.57
C ARG A 128 9.93 0.61 -9.75
N ASP A 129 9.87 1.09 -10.99
CA ASP A 129 9.74 2.50 -11.33
C ASP A 129 8.41 3.07 -10.82
N TRP A 130 7.33 2.29 -10.92
CA TRP A 130 6.03 2.68 -10.36
C TRP A 130 6.11 2.88 -8.84
N PHE A 131 6.70 1.94 -8.10
CA PHE A 131 6.89 2.09 -6.65
C PHE A 131 7.88 3.22 -6.28
N ASP A 132 8.89 3.47 -7.11
CA ASP A 132 9.79 4.62 -6.95
C ASP A 132 9.07 5.95 -7.17
N SER A 133 8.15 6.02 -8.13
CA SER A 133 7.30 7.19 -8.34
C SER A 133 6.47 7.51 -7.08
N MET A 134 5.91 6.50 -6.40
CA MET A 134 5.14 6.67 -5.16
C MET A 134 6.01 7.28 -4.06
N GLN A 135 7.18 6.69 -3.81
CA GLN A 135 8.09 7.18 -2.78
C GLN A 135 8.55 8.61 -3.08
N ASN A 136 8.84 8.92 -4.35
CA ASN A 136 9.25 10.25 -4.77
C ASN A 136 8.12 11.28 -4.60
N TRP A 137 6.88 10.89 -4.91
CA TRP A 137 5.71 11.74 -4.67
C TRP A 137 5.55 12.05 -3.17
N ILE A 138 5.65 11.04 -2.31
CA ILE A 138 5.58 11.18 -0.85
C ILE A 138 6.69 12.09 -0.35
N ARG A 139 7.95 11.83 -0.71
CA ARG A 139 9.11 12.64 -0.30
C ARG A 139 9.01 14.11 -0.68
N ARG A 140 8.33 14.43 -1.78
CA ARG A 140 8.15 15.81 -2.26
C ARG A 140 7.03 16.57 -1.54
N ARG A 141 6.07 15.86 -0.96
CA ARG A 141 4.84 16.46 -0.39
C ARG A 141 4.72 16.30 1.12
N PHE A 142 5.39 15.31 1.70
CA PHE A 142 5.27 14.96 3.10
C PHE A 142 6.52 15.42 3.85
N LYS A 143 6.32 15.79 5.13
CA LYS A 143 7.43 16.12 6.02
C LYS A 143 8.13 14.84 6.47
N HIS A 144 9.45 14.82 6.34
CA HIS A 144 10.29 13.73 6.83
C HIS A 144 10.40 13.79 8.36
N LEU A 145 10.08 12.68 9.05
CA LEU A 145 10.16 12.58 10.51
C LEU A 145 11.36 11.75 10.96
N THR A 146 11.56 10.58 10.35
CA THR A 146 12.70 9.67 10.57
C THR A 146 13.04 8.98 9.25
N LEU A 147 14.10 8.16 9.20
CA LEU A 147 14.61 7.52 7.97
C LEU A 147 13.52 7.03 7.00
N LEU A 148 12.51 6.31 7.50
CA LEU A 148 11.42 5.74 6.70
C LEU A 148 10.04 6.35 7.00
N THR A 149 9.94 7.30 7.94
CA THR A 149 8.67 7.84 8.41
C THR A 149 8.39 9.22 7.83
N TYR A 150 7.22 9.38 7.22
CA TYR A 150 6.76 10.62 6.60
C TYR A 150 5.37 11.01 7.13
N VAL A 151 5.15 12.32 7.28
CA VAL A 151 3.90 12.90 7.79
C VAL A 151 3.30 13.77 6.70
N GLY A 152 2.07 13.46 6.28
CA GLY A 152 1.32 14.23 5.29
C GLY A 152 0.90 15.60 5.84
N PRO A 153 0.64 16.59 4.96
CA PRO A 153 0.18 17.91 5.39
C PRO A 153 -1.03 17.89 6.34
N GLY A 154 -2.06 17.09 6.06
CA GLY A 154 -3.22 17.01 6.96
C GLY A 154 -2.90 16.32 8.28
N ALA A 155 -2.07 15.27 8.27
CA ALA A 155 -1.56 14.65 9.50
C ALA A 155 -0.68 15.61 10.32
N GLN A 156 0.04 16.52 9.66
CA GLN A 156 0.83 17.56 10.30
C GLN A 156 -0.06 18.58 11.00
N THR A 157 -1.16 19.00 10.36
CA THR A 157 -2.19 19.87 10.97
C THR A 157 -2.84 19.20 12.16
N PHE A 158 -3.26 17.93 12.03
CA PHE A 158 -3.80 17.15 13.15
C PHE A 158 -2.87 17.16 14.38
N ARG A 159 -1.56 17.01 14.17
CA ARG A 159 -0.57 17.08 15.25
C ARG A 159 -0.47 18.49 15.85
N GLU A 160 -0.51 19.52 15.02
CA GLU A 160 -0.44 20.93 15.48
C GLU A 160 -1.66 21.34 16.30
N GLU A 161 -2.82 20.73 16.03
CA GLU A 161 -4.07 20.90 16.78
C GLU A 161 -4.13 20.07 18.08
N GLY A 162 -3.04 19.38 18.43
CA GLY A 162 -2.91 18.62 19.68
C GLY A 162 -3.11 17.11 19.54
N GLY A 163 -3.28 16.60 18.32
CA GLY A 163 -3.28 15.17 18.03
C GLY A 163 -1.91 14.51 18.22
N LEU A 164 -1.91 13.22 18.52
CA LEU A 164 -0.71 12.41 18.73
C LEU A 164 -0.47 11.49 17.52
N LEU A 165 0.76 11.44 17.03
CA LEU A 165 1.20 10.46 16.04
C LEU A 165 1.85 9.29 16.80
N HIS A 166 1.32 8.08 16.65
CA HIS A 166 1.81 6.86 17.34
C HIS A 166 2.44 5.86 16.38
#